data_AF-A0A3E2B138-F1
#
_entry.id   AF-A0A3E2B138-F1
#
_cell.length_a   1.000
_cell.length_b   1.000
_cell.length_c   1.000
_cell.angle_alpha   90.00
_cell.angle_beta   90.00
_cell.angle_gamma   90.00
#
_symmetry.space_group_name_H-M   'P 1'
#
loop_
_entity.id
_entity.type
_entity.pdbx_description
1 polymer ?
#
loop_
_entity_poly.entity_id
_entity_poly.type
_entity_poly.pdbx_seq_one_letter_code
_entity_poly.pdbx_strand_id
1 'polypeptide(L)'
;MKTYRDQMHGLQFTPEQKAAMVDALLAASQAPHQRRPQPRKALLFAAVAAAVILCVACASGALQATVAAFSALFGISSPAQTQVIQDRAQVIQTSDTDNGVTVSMESVMGDAHNAQILFSIRRTDGQPLLPQRPDLSWLINQDHALLFEEDSTLNMFTPAEDDQPDRYLLSSALHFVPFEATDSVLYFLFSVSSPNYPLPSGGMSLTLRNLCSYGPVSGKDEKGSIPLVEGTWDLSFHLEYDTSTLSLPTGQTFHHGPLTGTVEEIRLSPISIYLSFRYTFEEETLAAGYDPGATELSKEAWLEEQKREWFSNLPLYVTFPDGTTQDIQQDTVDLGGFSQGSVYTLSGALQTVLPLDSIASFHLGDLTIPLPD
;
A
#
# COMPACT_ATOMS: atom_id res chain seq x y z
N MET A 1 30.90 -13.38 25.17
CA MET A 1 29.51 -13.08 24.75
C MET A 1 29.19 -11.68 25.20
N LYS A 2 28.84 -10.78 24.27
CA LYS A 2 28.38 -9.43 24.63
C LYS A 2 26.92 -9.49 25.05
N THR A 3 26.53 -8.68 26.02
CA THR A 3 25.19 -8.71 26.64
C THR A 3 24.19 -7.96 25.76
N TYR A 4 22.89 -8.28 25.87
CA TYR A 4 21.77 -7.62 25.14
C TYR A 4 21.82 -6.08 25.22
N ARG A 5 22.23 -5.50 26.36
CA ARG A 5 22.44 -4.05 26.51
C ARG A 5 23.58 -3.49 25.64
N ASP A 6 24.62 -4.27 25.38
CA ASP A 6 25.75 -3.87 24.52
C ASP A 6 25.38 -3.91 23.03
N GLN A 7 24.40 -4.76 22.65
CA GLN A 7 23.83 -4.80 21.30
C GLN A 7 22.86 -3.63 21.06
N MET A 8 22.07 -3.26 22.08
CA MET A 8 21.17 -2.10 22.03
C MET A 8 21.90 -0.75 21.98
N HIS A 9 23.08 -0.61 22.61
CA HIS A 9 23.87 0.61 22.52
C HIS A 9 24.43 0.89 21.12
N GLY A 10 24.60 -0.15 20.28
CA GLY A 10 25.00 -0.01 18.87
C GLY A 10 23.84 0.30 17.92
N LEU A 11 22.59 0.25 18.41
CA LEU A 11 21.36 0.51 17.66
C LEU A 11 20.74 1.87 17.99
N GLN A 12 21.33 2.63 18.90
CA GLN A 12 20.89 3.99 19.20
C GLN A 12 21.54 4.95 18.22
N PHE A 13 20.72 5.79 17.59
CA PHE A 13 21.23 6.96 16.89
C PHE A 13 22.17 7.74 17.81
N THR A 14 23.36 8.04 17.31
CA THR A 14 24.31 8.92 18.00
C THR A 14 23.66 10.27 18.28
N PRO A 15 24.08 11.00 19.33
CA PRO A 15 23.60 12.35 19.58
C PRO A 15 23.74 13.25 18.34
N GLU A 16 24.80 13.08 17.55
CA GLU A 16 25.01 13.78 16.28
C GLU A 16 24.00 13.36 15.21
N GLN A 17 23.66 12.07 15.07
CA GLN A 17 22.63 11.60 14.14
C GLN A 17 21.22 12.06 14.54
N LYS A 18 20.92 12.05 15.85
CA LYS A 18 19.66 12.60 16.36
C LYS A 18 19.58 14.10 16.13
N ALA A 19 20.67 14.83 16.37
CA ALA A 19 20.76 16.26 16.09
C ALA A 19 20.63 16.55 14.60
N ALA A 20 21.27 15.76 13.72
CA ALA A 20 21.16 15.90 12.28
C ALA A 20 19.75 15.58 11.76
N MET A 21 19.07 14.55 12.31
CA MET A 21 17.66 14.28 12.02
C MET A 21 16.77 15.42 12.48
N VAL A 22 16.98 15.93 13.69
CA VAL A 22 16.23 17.06 14.24
C VAL A 22 16.47 18.32 13.43
N ASP A 23 17.71 18.61 13.03
CA ASP A 23 18.07 19.75 12.19
C ASP A 23 17.53 19.60 10.76
N ALA A 24 17.51 18.39 10.20
CA ALA A 24 16.89 18.12 8.90
C ALA A 24 15.37 18.28 8.94
N LEU A 25 14.71 17.77 9.98
CA LEU A 25 13.28 17.96 10.24
C LEU A 25 12.94 19.43 10.51
N LEU A 26 13.79 20.13 11.26
CA LEU A 26 13.63 21.56 11.55
C LEU A 26 13.89 22.41 10.30
N ALA A 27 14.90 22.09 9.49
CA ALA A 27 15.18 22.77 8.23
C ALA A 27 14.04 22.55 7.22
N ALA A 28 13.49 21.34 7.14
CA ALA A 28 12.30 21.04 6.36
C ALA A 28 11.06 21.80 6.89
N SER A 29 10.97 22.02 8.20
CA SER A 29 9.89 22.82 8.81
C SER A 29 10.07 24.35 8.70
N GLN A 30 11.29 24.83 8.42
CA GLN A 30 11.66 26.25 8.41
C GLN A 30 11.89 26.83 7.00
N ALA A 31 11.81 26.02 5.94
CA ALA A 31 11.81 26.52 4.57
C ALA A 31 10.65 27.54 4.39
N PRO A 32 10.91 28.78 3.94
CA PRO A 32 9.87 29.78 3.83
C PRO A 32 9.03 29.49 2.60
N HIS A 33 8.01 28.64 2.75
CA HIS A 33 7.01 28.40 1.71
C HIS A 33 5.65 28.89 2.19
N GLN A 34 5.10 29.82 1.40
CA GLN A 34 3.82 30.46 1.61
C GLN A 34 2.74 29.39 1.79
N ARG A 35 2.18 29.36 3.01
CA ARG A 35 1.17 28.40 3.45
C ARG A 35 -0.06 28.44 2.53
N ARG A 36 -0.29 27.35 1.80
CA ARG A 36 -1.65 26.82 1.60
C ARG A 36 -1.79 25.56 2.46
N PRO A 37 -2.95 25.34 3.10
CA PRO A 37 -3.17 24.15 3.92
C PRO A 37 -3.16 22.93 3.01
N GLN A 38 -2.05 22.19 2.99
CA GLN A 38 -1.95 20.91 2.29
C GLN A 38 -2.53 19.79 3.16
N PRO A 39 -3.17 18.77 2.56
CA PRO A 39 -3.59 17.58 3.30
C PRO A 39 -2.35 16.88 3.90
N ARG A 40 -2.50 16.31 5.10
CA ARG A 40 -1.43 15.68 5.93
C ARG A 40 -0.49 14.73 5.16
N LYS A 41 -0.95 14.18 4.03
CA LYS A 41 -0.23 13.31 3.11
C LYS A 41 1.03 13.97 2.52
N ALA A 42 0.99 15.24 2.09
CA ALA A 42 2.12 15.90 1.42
C ALA A 42 3.39 16.08 2.31
N LEU A 43 3.21 16.18 3.63
CA LEU A 43 4.31 16.33 4.59
C LEU A 43 4.99 14.99 4.94
N LEU A 44 4.28 13.87 4.80
CA LEU A 44 4.82 12.53 5.09
C LEU A 44 5.75 12.06 3.96
N PHE A 45 5.43 12.38 2.71
CA PHE A 45 6.15 11.87 1.54
C PHE A 45 7.51 12.54 1.26
N ALA A 46 7.69 13.81 1.63
CA ALA A 46 9.00 14.49 1.55
C ALA A 46 10.09 13.82 2.42
N ALA A 47 9.71 13.05 3.44
CA ALA A 47 10.63 12.30 4.30
C ALA A 47 11.17 11.03 3.64
N VAL A 48 10.46 10.43 2.66
CA VAL A 48 10.93 9.25 1.90
C VAL A 48 12.20 9.60 1.11
N ALA A 49 12.16 10.72 0.38
CA ALA A 49 13.29 11.18 -0.42
C ALA A 49 14.52 11.48 0.46
N ALA A 50 14.34 12.12 1.61
CA ALA A 50 15.43 12.44 2.52
C ALA A 50 16.05 11.20 3.20
N ALA A 51 15.24 10.20 3.57
CA ALA A 51 15.74 9.05 4.30
C ALA A 51 16.51 8.04 3.43
N VAL A 52 16.14 7.89 2.17
CA VAL A 52 16.83 6.96 1.26
C VAL A 52 18.17 7.53 0.74
N ILE A 53 18.29 8.86 0.62
CA ILE A 53 19.53 9.53 0.19
C ILE A 53 20.70 9.32 1.18
N LEU A 54 20.43 9.03 2.46
CA LEU A 54 21.41 9.18 3.54
C LEU A 54 22.15 7.90 4.00
N CYS A 55 21.87 6.70 3.46
CA CYS A 55 22.37 5.46 4.07
C CYS A 55 22.88 4.38 3.10
N VAL A 56 23.75 4.75 2.15
CA VAL A 56 24.48 3.75 1.32
C VAL A 56 25.93 3.62 1.79
N ALA A 57 26.17 2.80 2.81
CA ALA A 57 27.52 2.30 3.10
C ALA A 57 27.55 0.96 3.89
N CYS A 58 26.45 0.53 4.51
CA CYS A 58 26.37 -0.71 5.30
C CYS A 58 24.96 -1.32 5.22
N ALA A 59 24.81 -2.65 5.35
CA ALA A 59 23.50 -3.34 5.33
C ALA A 59 22.52 -2.81 6.40
N SER A 60 23.04 -2.37 7.55
CA SER A 60 22.25 -1.71 8.60
C SER A 60 21.67 -0.36 8.16
N GLY A 61 22.36 0.36 7.26
CA GLY A 61 21.87 1.62 6.68
C GLY A 61 20.76 1.39 5.66
N ALA A 62 20.86 0.32 4.86
CA ALA A 62 19.83 -0.04 3.89
C ALA A 62 18.49 -0.37 4.58
N LEU A 63 18.52 -1.18 5.65
CA LEU A 63 17.32 -1.48 6.42
C LEU A 63 16.73 -0.21 7.07
N GLN A 64 17.55 0.71 7.59
CA GLN A 64 17.06 1.98 8.15
C GLN A 64 16.41 2.86 7.09
N ALA A 65 16.96 2.92 5.88
CA ALA A 65 16.37 3.62 4.75
C ALA A 65 15.03 2.99 4.33
N THR A 66 14.96 1.67 4.25
CA THR A 66 13.71 0.92 4.01
C THR A 66 12.66 1.21 5.09
N VAL A 67 13.06 1.15 6.36
CA VAL A 67 12.16 1.44 7.48
C VAL A 67 11.63 2.85 7.39
N ALA A 68 12.48 3.84 7.12
CA ALA A 68 12.07 5.21 7.01
C ALA A 68 11.18 5.46 5.77
N ALA A 69 11.49 4.83 4.64
CA ALA A 69 10.66 4.90 3.44
C ALA A 69 9.27 4.33 3.69
N PHE A 70 9.17 3.09 4.18
CA PHE A 70 7.87 2.51 4.54
C PHE A 70 7.19 3.26 5.68
N SER A 71 7.92 3.83 6.64
CA SER A 71 7.33 4.64 7.73
C SER A 71 6.64 5.88 7.19
N ALA A 72 7.28 6.56 6.26
CA ALA A 72 6.72 7.73 5.61
C ALA A 72 5.55 7.37 4.68
N LEU A 73 5.62 6.23 4.00
CA LEU A 73 4.54 5.70 3.14
C LEU A 73 3.30 5.29 3.93
N PHE A 74 3.49 4.54 5.01
CA PHE A 74 2.42 4.00 5.86
C PHE A 74 2.02 4.95 6.99
N GLY A 75 2.48 6.21 6.97
CA GLY A 75 2.14 7.21 7.99
C GLY A 75 2.39 6.75 9.43
N ILE A 76 3.47 6.00 9.67
CA ILE A 76 3.72 5.34 10.94
C ILE A 76 3.72 6.35 12.08
N SER A 77 3.00 6.00 13.15
CA SER A 77 2.82 6.83 14.33
C SER A 77 3.31 6.18 15.62
N SER A 78 3.73 4.90 15.59
CA SER A 78 4.13 4.16 16.79
C SER A 78 5.40 3.31 16.63
N PRO A 79 6.18 3.10 17.72
CA PRO A 79 7.34 2.20 17.70
C PRO A 79 7.01 0.74 17.35
N ALA A 80 5.82 0.25 17.70
CA ALA A 80 5.39 -1.11 17.40
C ALA A 80 5.25 -1.33 15.89
N GLN A 81 4.69 -0.35 15.17
CA GLN A 81 4.63 -0.36 13.71
C GLN A 81 6.03 -0.35 13.08
N THR A 82 6.95 0.48 13.60
CA THR A 82 8.35 0.50 13.13
C THR A 82 9.04 -0.86 13.31
N GLN A 83 8.81 -1.54 14.44
CA GLN A 83 9.37 -2.86 14.72
C GLN A 83 8.88 -3.90 13.71
N VAL A 84 7.58 -3.93 13.42
CA VAL A 84 7.02 -4.81 12.39
C VAL A 84 7.70 -4.60 11.04
N ILE A 85 7.98 -3.35 10.66
CA ILE A 85 8.68 -3.07 9.40
C ILE A 85 10.10 -3.62 9.43
N GLN A 86 10.82 -3.43 10.54
CA GLN A 86 12.18 -3.94 10.70
C GLN A 86 12.24 -5.46 10.61
N ASP A 87 11.23 -6.14 11.13
CA ASP A 87 11.20 -7.60 11.18
C ASP A 87 10.76 -8.23 9.85
N ARG A 88 9.90 -7.55 9.08
CA ARG A 88 9.26 -8.12 7.88
C ARG A 88 9.73 -7.56 6.55
N ALA A 89 10.32 -6.36 6.52
CA ALA A 89 10.80 -5.79 5.26
C ALA A 89 12.09 -6.48 4.81
N GLN A 90 12.10 -6.95 3.57
CA GLN A 90 13.28 -7.49 2.91
C GLN A 90 13.93 -6.42 2.04
N VAL A 91 15.24 -6.21 2.21
CA VAL A 91 16.05 -5.34 1.35
C VAL A 91 16.53 -6.14 0.14
N ILE A 92 16.26 -5.69 -1.08
CA ILE A 92 16.57 -6.43 -2.32
C ILE A 92 17.73 -5.79 -3.11
N GLN A 93 17.82 -4.45 -3.13
CA GLN A 93 18.89 -3.66 -3.77
C GLN A 93 19.42 -4.22 -5.11
N THR A 94 18.51 -4.67 -5.98
CA THR A 94 18.84 -4.98 -7.37
C THR A 94 18.55 -3.76 -8.24
N SER A 95 19.31 -3.54 -9.30
CA SER A 95 19.12 -2.39 -10.17
C SER A 95 19.58 -2.70 -11.58
N ASP A 96 18.99 -2.01 -12.55
CA ASP A 96 19.47 -1.96 -13.92
C ASP A 96 19.60 -0.52 -14.39
N THR A 97 20.51 -0.26 -15.34
CA THR A 97 20.77 1.08 -15.86
C THR A 97 20.76 1.08 -17.38
N ASP A 98 19.89 1.90 -17.94
CA ASP A 98 19.80 2.15 -19.37
C ASP A 98 19.62 3.64 -19.63
N ASN A 99 20.16 4.12 -20.75
CA ASN A 99 20.08 5.51 -21.18
C ASN A 99 20.45 6.56 -20.09
N GLY A 100 21.41 6.22 -19.22
CA GLY A 100 21.85 7.10 -18.13
C GLY A 100 20.87 7.21 -16.95
N VAL A 101 19.87 6.33 -16.88
CA VAL A 101 18.87 6.23 -15.81
C VAL A 101 18.92 4.85 -15.19
N THR A 102 18.94 4.80 -13.87
CA THR A 102 18.96 3.57 -13.08
C THR A 102 17.57 3.35 -12.47
N VAL A 103 17.00 2.16 -12.64
CA VAL A 103 15.85 1.69 -11.86
C VAL A 103 16.34 0.67 -10.84
N SER A 104 15.92 0.81 -9.59
CA SER A 104 16.30 -0.09 -8.50
C SER A 104 15.07 -0.60 -7.76
N MET A 105 15.08 -1.88 -7.40
CA MET A 105 14.16 -2.44 -6.42
C MET A 105 14.81 -2.33 -5.03
N GLU A 106 14.26 -1.47 -4.18
CA GLU A 106 14.85 -1.13 -2.90
C GLU A 106 14.52 -2.19 -1.86
N SER A 107 13.23 -2.44 -1.67
CA SER A 107 12.73 -3.33 -0.64
C SER A 107 11.33 -3.84 -0.92
N VAL A 108 10.98 -4.96 -0.29
CA VAL A 108 9.65 -5.54 -0.34
C VAL A 108 9.16 -5.82 1.07
N MET A 109 7.86 -5.62 1.28
CA MET A 109 7.15 -6.12 2.44
C MET A 109 5.93 -6.87 1.93
N GLY A 110 5.79 -8.14 2.28
CA GLY A 110 4.68 -8.95 1.81
C GLY A 110 4.26 -10.01 2.81
N ASP A 111 3.10 -10.59 2.53
CA ASP A 111 2.56 -11.78 3.17
C ASP A 111 2.18 -12.81 2.10
N ALA A 112 1.44 -13.85 2.49
CA ALA A 112 1.03 -14.89 1.56
C ALA A 112 0.23 -14.35 0.36
N HIS A 113 -0.54 -13.28 0.52
CA HIS A 113 -1.53 -12.82 -0.45
C HIS A 113 -1.33 -11.37 -0.92
N ASN A 114 -0.50 -10.58 -0.25
CA ASN A 114 -0.30 -9.17 -0.54
C ASN A 114 1.19 -8.83 -0.50
N ALA A 115 1.63 -7.93 -1.37
CA ALA A 115 2.98 -7.39 -1.31
C ALA A 115 3.01 -5.91 -1.69
N GLN A 116 3.94 -5.20 -1.03
CA GLN A 116 4.25 -3.80 -1.23
C GLN A 116 5.73 -3.71 -1.57
N ILE A 117 6.04 -3.34 -2.81
CA ILE A 117 7.40 -3.29 -3.32
C ILE A 117 7.79 -1.85 -3.58
N LEU A 118 8.87 -1.40 -2.95
CA LEU A 118 9.44 -0.08 -3.14
C LEU A 118 10.51 -0.12 -4.22
N PHE A 119 10.37 0.76 -5.19
CA PHE A 119 11.35 1.01 -6.25
C PHE A 119 11.84 2.46 -6.24
N SER A 120 12.99 2.68 -6.87
CA SER A 120 13.49 4.00 -7.24
C SER A 120 13.82 4.05 -8.73
N ILE A 121 13.66 5.22 -9.33
CA ILE A 121 14.16 5.54 -10.67
C ILE A 121 14.94 6.85 -10.59
N ARG A 122 16.19 6.86 -11.05
CA ARG A 122 17.10 8.00 -10.87
C ARG A 122 17.97 8.25 -12.09
N ARG A 123 18.29 9.53 -12.34
CA ARG A 123 19.35 9.86 -13.30
C ARG A 123 20.74 9.67 -12.69
N THR A 124 21.65 9.11 -13.47
CA THR A 124 23.05 8.89 -13.07
C THR A 124 23.87 10.19 -13.00
N ASP A 125 23.45 11.24 -13.71
CA ASP A 125 24.12 12.54 -13.76
C ASP A 125 23.61 13.54 -12.70
N GLY A 126 22.66 13.13 -11.87
CA GLY A 126 22.07 13.96 -10.81
C GLY A 126 21.20 15.13 -11.31
N GLN A 127 20.95 15.22 -12.62
CA GLN A 127 19.98 16.18 -13.16
C GLN A 127 18.54 15.76 -12.82
N PRO A 128 17.55 16.65 -12.93
CA PRO A 128 16.14 16.29 -12.77
C PRO A 128 15.76 15.11 -13.67
N LEU A 129 15.10 14.10 -13.09
CA LEU A 129 14.66 12.91 -13.84
C LEU A 129 13.65 13.29 -14.91
N LEU A 130 12.67 14.09 -14.52
CA LEU A 130 11.59 14.50 -15.42
C LEU A 130 12.05 15.65 -16.34
N PRO A 131 11.59 15.68 -17.60
CA PRO A 131 11.88 16.78 -18.50
C PRO A 131 11.38 18.12 -17.94
N GLN A 132 12.27 19.12 -17.86
CA GLN A 132 11.94 20.46 -17.39
C GLN A 132 11.24 21.28 -18.49
N ARG A 133 9.99 20.94 -18.82
CA ARG A 133 9.23 21.61 -19.88
C ARG A 133 7.97 22.32 -19.34
N PRO A 134 7.67 23.56 -19.78
CA PRO A 134 6.50 24.31 -19.27
C PRO A 134 5.15 23.61 -19.48
N ASP A 135 5.01 22.85 -20.57
CA ASP A 135 3.83 22.06 -20.94
C ASP A 135 3.61 20.83 -20.03
N LEU A 136 4.58 20.49 -19.18
CA LEU A 136 4.51 19.40 -18.19
C LEU A 136 4.38 19.92 -16.75
N SER A 137 4.17 21.22 -16.55
CA SER A 137 4.00 21.81 -15.21
C SER A 137 2.78 21.26 -14.44
N TRP A 138 1.82 20.65 -15.13
CA TRP A 138 0.66 19.98 -14.53
C TRP A 138 0.99 18.63 -13.89
N LEU A 139 2.16 18.04 -14.20
CA LEU A 139 2.57 16.72 -13.70
C LEU A 139 2.91 16.72 -12.20
N ILE A 140 3.16 17.90 -11.64
CA ILE A 140 3.57 18.09 -10.24
C ILE A 140 2.38 17.75 -9.32
N ASN A 141 2.57 16.83 -8.38
CA ASN A 141 1.58 16.40 -7.37
C ASN A 141 0.31 15.69 -7.90
N GLN A 142 0.35 15.04 -9.07
CA GLN A 142 -0.77 14.22 -9.56
C GLN A 142 -0.47 12.73 -9.34
N ASP A 143 -1.13 12.12 -8.34
CA ASP A 143 -0.93 10.74 -7.87
C ASP A 143 -1.16 9.63 -8.93
N HIS A 144 -1.62 9.97 -10.15
CA HIS A 144 -1.97 9.00 -11.19
C HIS A 144 -1.50 9.39 -12.60
N ALA A 145 -0.55 10.32 -12.70
CA ALA A 145 -0.08 10.78 -14.00
C ALA A 145 1.00 9.89 -14.60
N LEU A 146 1.81 9.19 -13.79
CA LEU A 146 2.97 8.42 -14.24
C LEU A 146 2.69 6.92 -14.36
N LEU A 147 3.25 6.30 -15.41
CA LEU A 147 3.25 4.85 -15.66
C LEU A 147 4.46 4.44 -16.49
N PHE A 148 4.63 3.14 -16.70
CA PHE A 148 5.57 2.62 -17.70
C PHE A 148 4.82 2.22 -18.98
N GLU A 149 5.43 2.42 -20.15
CA GLU A 149 4.81 2.07 -21.44
C GLU A 149 4.54 0.57 -21.56
N GLU A 150 5.52 -0.23 -21.17
CA GLU A 150 5.38 -1.66 -20.95
C GLU A 150 5.93 -1.94 -19.56
N ASP A 151 5.11 -2.49 -18.68
CA ASP A 151 5.58 -3.09 -17.44
C ASP A 151 5.06 -4.52 -17.30
N SER A 152 5.95 -5.41 -16.88
CA SER A 152 5.62 -6.80 -16.60
C SER A 152 5.39 -7.05 -15.11
N THR A 153 5.02 -6.00 -14.36
CA THR A 153 4.81 -6.09 -12.90
C THR A 153 3.71 -7.10 -12.55
N LEU A 154 2.63 -7.17 -13.31
CA LEU A 154 1.61 -8.22 -13.16
C LEU A 154 2.12 -9.62 -13.55
N ASN A 155 2.95 -9.71 -14.58
CA ASN A 155 3.50 -11.00 -15.03
C ASN A 155 4.45 -11.60 -13.99
N MET A 156 5.04 -10.80 -13.11
CA MET A 156 5.88 -11.28 -12.02
C MET A 156 5.11 -12.16 -11.02
N PHE A 157 3.80 -11.91 -10.88
CA PHE A 157 2.92 -12.63 -9.95
C PHE A 157 1.98 -13.62 -10.65
N THR A 158 2.03 -13.68 -11.98
CA THR A 158 1.27 -14.66 -12.77
C THR A 158 2.14 -15.91 -12.98
N PRO A 159 1.70 -17.11 -12.55
CA PRO A 159 2.45 -18.34 -12.79
C PRO A 159 2.63 -18.62 -14.29
N ALA A 160 3.80 -19.13 -14.67
CA ALA A 160 4.17 -19.37 -16.07
C ALA A 160 3.37 -20.48 -16.79
N GLU A 161 2.62 -21.31 -16.06
CA GLU A 161 2.00 -22.55 -16.59
C GLU A 161 0.47 -22.65 -16.38
N ASP A 162 -0.26 -21.56 -16.08
CA ASP A 162 -1.71 -21.67 -15.84
C ASP A 162 -2.56 -21.22 -17.06
N ASP A 163 -3.29 -22.19 -17.63
CA ASP A 163 -4.17 -22.05 -18.81
C ASP A 163 -5.53 -21.40 -18.46
N GLN A 164 -5.64 -20.74 -17.29
CA GLN A 164 -6.87 -20.12 -16.78
C GLN A 164 -6.64 -18.69 -16.24
N PRO A 165 -6.61 -17.66 -17.11
CA PRO A 165 -6.43 -16.27 -16.71
C PRO A 165 -7.55 -15.73 -15.80
N ASP A 166 -8.75 -16.33 -15.82
CA ASP A 166 -9.92 -15.86 -15.07
C ASP A 166 -9.90 -16.20 -13.56
N ARG A 167 -8.90 -16.96 -13.09
CA ARG A 167 -8.84 -17.44 -11.70
C ARG A 167 -8.08 -16.53 -10.75
N TYR A 168 -7.14 -15.75 -11.22
CA TYR A 168 -6.38 -14.83 -10.38
C TYR A 168 -7.14 -13.50 -10.31
N LEU A 169 -7.88 -13.25 -9.23
CA LEU A 169 -8.29 -11.90 -8.86
C LEU A 169 -7.06 -11.12 -8.35
N LEU A 170 -6.01 -11.06 -9.17
CA LEU A 170 -4.83 -10.25 -8.93
C LEU A 170 -5.23 -8.79 -9.12
N SER A 171 -5.21 -8.03 -8.03
CA SER A 171 -5.24 -6.58 -8.08
C SER A 171 -3.82 -6.07 -7.98
N SER A 172 -3.49 -5.03 -8.74
CA SER A 172 -2.21 -4.34 -8.60
C SER A 172 -2.36 -2.85 -8.80
N ALA A 173 -1.52 -2.09 -8.12
CA ALA A 173 -1.46 -0.65 -8.29
C ALA A 173 -0.02 -0.15 -8.30
N LEU A 174 0.25 0.82 -9.16
CA LEU A 174 1.51 1.55 -9.23
C LEU A 174 1.29 2.96 -8.70
N HIS A 175 1.99 3.31 -7.63
CA HIS A 175 1.84 4.61 -6.96
C HIS A 175 3.19 5.30 -6.83
N PHE A 176 3.35 6.46 -7.46
CA PHE A 176 4.52 7.29 -7.25
C PHE A 176 4.40 8.06 -5.94
N VAL A 177 5.47 8.06 -5.16
CA VAL A 177 5.60 8.94 -3.99
C VAL A 177 5.63 10.38 -4.49
N PRO A 178 4.89 11.32 -3.86
CA PRO A 178 4.95 12.73 -4.20
C PRO A 178 6.37 13.24 -4.39
N PHE A 179 6.53 13.96 -5.50
CA PHE A 179 7.81 14.41 -6.01
C PHE A 179 7.68 15.81 -6.58
N GLU A 180 8.81 16.50 -6.66
CA GLU A 180 8.95 17.76 -7.40
C GLU A 180 9.51 17.49 -8.80
N ALA A 181 9.15 18.32 -9.77
CA ALA A 181 9.66 18.16 -11.14
C ALA A 181 11.20 18.22 -11.19
N THR A 182 11.84 18.90 -10.24
CA THR A 182 13.29 19.05 -10.15
C THR A 182 14.00 17.85 -9.54
N ASP A 183 13.26 16.86 -9.02
CA ASP A 183 13.86 15.72 -8.35
C ASP A 183 14.64 14.85 -9.33
N SER A 184 15.87 14.48 -8.94
CA SER A 184 16.74 13.58 -9.72
C SER A 184 16.42 12.10 -9.52
N VAL A 185 15.59 11.80 -8.51
CA VAL A 185 15.14 10.45 -8.14
C VAL A 185 13.66 10.50 -7.79
N LEU A 186 12.90 9.54 -8.32
CA LEU A 186 11.53 9.30 -7.93
C LEU A 186 11.43 7.93 -7.27
N TYR A 187 10.56 7.81 -6.28
CA TYR A 187 10.21 6.54 -5.65
C TYR A 187 8.80 6.14 -6.06
N PHE A 188 8.59 4.85 -6.23
CA PHE A 188 7.26 4.33 -6.51
C PHE A 188 7.04 2.98 -5.84
N LEU A 189 5.79 2.75 -5.46
CA LEU A 189 5.29 1.51 -4.89
C LEU A 189 4.59 0.70 -5.97
N PHE A 190 4.90 -0.58 -6.02
CA PHE A 190 4.07 -1.57 -6.66
C PHE A 190 3.36 -2.39 -5.58
N SER A 191 2.05 -2.23 -5.50
CA SER A 191 1.17 -3.00 -4.62
C SER A 191 0.55 -4.14 -5.42
N VAL A 192 0.53 -5.34 -4.85
CA VAL A 192 -0.19 -6.49 -5.43
C VAL A 192 -1.02 -7.17 -4.34
N SER A 193 -2.20 -7.65 -4.71
CA SER A 193 -3.09 -8.43 -3.85
C SER A 193 -3.69 -9.59 -4.63
N SER A 194 -3.69 -10.78 -4.04
CA SER A 194 -4.30 -12.01 -4.55
C SER A 194 -5.09 -12.68 -3.43
N PRO A 195 -6.41 -12.42 -3.30
CA PRO A 195 -7.19 -12.86 -2.15
C PRO A 195 -7.34 -14.39 -2.05
N ASN A 196 -7.29 -15.08 -3.19
CA ASN A 196 -7.61 -16.50 -3.28
C ASN A 196 -6.39 -17.41 -3.48
N TYR A 197 -5.25 -16.85 -3.88
CA TYR A 197 -4.04 -17.62 -4.20
C TYR A 197 -2.82 -16.98 -3.55
N PRO A 198 -1.91 -17.78 -2.98
CA PRO A 198 -0.66 -17.24 -2.48
C PRO A 198 0.17 -16.61 -3.60
N LEU A 199 0.84 -15.50 -3.32
CA LEU A 199 1.81 -14.89 -4.21
C LEU A 199 3.00 -15.86 -4.42
N PRO A 200 3.53 -15.98 -5.65
CA PRO A 200 4.74 -16.74 -5.90
C PRO A 200 5.91 -16.20 -5.09
N SER A 201 6.78 -17.10 -4.64
CA SER A 201 8.07 -16.80 -4.01
C SER A 201 9.19 -17.45 -4.83
N GLY A 202 10.41 -16.93 -4.68
CA GLY A 202 11.56 -17.44 -5.41
C GLY A 202 12.18 -16.44 -6.37
N GLY A 203 12.90 -16.95 -7.37
CA GLY A 203 13.56 -16.13 -8.40
C GLY A 203 12.55 -15.49 -9.35
N MET A 204 12.64 -14.17 -9.50
CA MET A 204 11.69 -13.34 -10.24
C MET A 204 12.42 -12.44 -11.23
N SER A 205 11.71 -12.07 -12.29
CA SER A 205 12.17 -11.13 -13.32
C SER A 205 11.12 -10.07 -13.56
N LEU A 206 11.57 -8.84 -13.75
CA LEU A 206 10.75 -7.67 -14.08
C LEU A 206 11.41 -6.91 -15.23
N THR A 207 10.59 -6.50 -16.20
CA THR A 207 10.99 -5.59 -17.28
C THR A 207 10.10 -4.36 -17.21
N LEU A 208 10.74 -3.19 -17.19
CA LEU A 208 10.08 -1.90 -17.30
C LEU A 208 10.59 -1.18 -18.55
N ARG A 209 9.69 -0.61 -19.34
CA ARG A 209 10.02 0.18 -20.52
C ARG A 209 9.42 1.57 -20.40
N ASN A 210 10.25 2.57 -20.64
CA ASN A 210 9.92 3.99 -20.77
C ASN A 210 9.01 4.54 -19.67
N LEU A 211 9.51 5.47 -18.84
CA LEU A 211 8.62 6.22 -17.96
C LEU A 211 7.79 7.20 -18.80
N CYS A 212 6.48 7.11 -18.64
CA CYS A 212 5.49 7.82 -19.41
C CYS A 212 4.49 8.54 -18.50
N SER A 213 3.65 9.39 -19.10
CA SER A 213 2.51 9.99 -18.42
C SER A 213 1.22 9.96 -19.23
N TYR A 214 0.07 9.81 -18.57
CA TYR A 214 -1.22 10.08 -19.19
C TYR A 214 -1.42 11.58 -19.34
N GLY A 215 -1.41 12.08 -20.58
CA GLY A 215 -1.72 13.49 -20.85
C GLY A 215 -3.10 13.91 -20.32
N PRO A 216 -3.32 15.20 -20.00
CA PRO A 216 -4.62 15.67 -19.57
C PRO A 216 -5.68 15.38 -20.65
N VAL A 217 -6.84 14.89 -20.23
CA VAL A 217 -7.98 14.63 -21.11
C VAL A 217 -8.58 15.98 -21.57
N SER A 218 -7.95 16.63 -22.55
CA SER A 218 -8.56 17.71 -23.30
C SER A 218 -9.13 17.15 -24.60
N GLY A 219 -10.43 17.38 -24.82
CA GLY A 219 -11.22 16.67 -25.82
C GLY A 219 -10.65 16.60 -27.24
N LYS A 220 -10.96 15.47 -27.89
CA LYS A 220 -10.74 15.13 -29.30
C LYS A 220 -9.29 15.14 -29.78
N ASP A 221 -8.37 14.54 -29.04
CA ASP A 221 -7.15 13.97 -29.64
C ASP A 221 -6.80 12.65 -28.94
N GLU A 222 -6.20 11.76 -29.72
CA GLU A 222 -6.09 10.33 -29.46
C GLU A 222 -5.29 9.99 -28.20
N LYS A 223 -5.75 8.94 -27.52
CA LYS A 223 -5.16 8.31 -26.35
C LYS A 223 -3.70 7.91 -26.64
N GLY A 224 -2.75 8.67 -26.13
CA GLY A 224 -1.32 8.33 -26.18
C GLY A 224 -0.64 8.71 -24.87
N SER A 225 0.15 7.79 -24.32
CA SER A 225 1.07 8.10 -23.24
C SER A 225 2.15 9.07 -23.72
N ILE A 226 2.45 10.11 -22.94
CA ILE A 226 3.51 11.07 -23.21
C ILE A 226 4.82 10.46 -22.69
N PRO A 227 5.83 10.17 -23.54
CA PRO A 227 7.10 9.65 -23.06
C PRO A 227 7.87 10.74 -22.31
N LEU A 228 8.38 10.40 -21.14
CA LEU A 228 9.12 11.31 -20.26
C LEU A 228 10.59 10.89 -20.11
N VAL A 229 10.84 9.60 -19.91
CA VAL A 229 12.17 9.03 -19.78
C VAL A 229 12.26 7.77 -20.60
N GLU A 230 13.16 7.75 -21.57
CA GLU A 230 13.39 6.58 -22.43
C GLU A 230 14.35 5.61 -21.75
N GLY A 231 14.03 4.31 -21.80
CA GLY A 231 14.89 3.24 -21.31
C GLY A 231 14.18 1.88 -21.26
N THR A 232 14.97 0.82 -21.18
CA THR A 232 14.52 -0.55 -20.85
C THR A 232 15.32 -1.06 -19.68
N TRP A 233 14.64 -1.45 -18.59
CA TRP A 233 15.28 -1.93 -17.37
C TRP A 233 14.82 -3.34 -17.05
N ASP A 234 15.77 -4.27 -17.00
CA ASP A 234 15.55 -5.68 -16.71
C ASP A 234 16.13 -6.02 -15.34
N LEU A 235 15.25 -6.27 -14.37
CA LEU A 235 15.63 -6.62 -13.00
C LEU A 235 15.42 -8.11 -12.77
N SER A 236 16.40 -8.77 -12.15
CA SER A 236 16.29 -10.14 -11.64
C SER A 236 16.57 -10.14 -10.14
N PHE A 237 15.71 -10.78 -9.36
CA PHE A 237 15.76 -10.77 -7.91
C PHE A 237 15.09 -12.01 -7.30
N HIS A 238 15.13 -12.11 -5.97
CA HIS A 238 14.54 -13.20 -5.22
C HIS A 238 13.55 -12.65 -4.18
N LEU A 239 12.31 -13.13 -4.19
CA LEU A 239 11.27 -12.74 -3.23
C LEU A 239 11.09 -13.84 -2.19
N GLU A 240 11.20 -13.46 -0.92
CA GLU A 240 10.80 -14.29 0.22
C GLU A 240 9.80 -13.51 1.07
N TYR A 241 8.63 -14.10 1.29
CA TYR A 241 7.59 -13.49 2.11
C TYR A 241 7.51 -14.19 3.46
N ASP A 242 7.40 -13.39 4.51
CA ASP A 242 6.87 -13.91 5.77
C ASP A 242 5.35 -14.08 5.60
N THR A 243 4.92 -15.32 5.47
CA THR A 243 3.53 -15.70 5.25
C THR A 243 2.73 -15.85 6.55
N SER A 244 3.31 -15.48 7.71
CA SER A 244 2.64 -15.54 8.99
C SER A 244 1.38 -14.67 8.98
N THR A 245 0.25 -15.31 9.26
CA THR A 245 -1.06 -14.67 9.39
C THR A 245 -1.71 -15.13 10.68
N LEU A 246 -2.45 -14.23 11.31
CA LEU A 246 -3.28 -14.52 12.47
C LEU A 246 -4.68 -14.89 11.99
N SER A 247 -5.09 -16.13 12.21
CA SER A 247 -6.48 -16.56 11.98
C SER A 247 -7.31 -16.32 13.23
N LEU A 248 -8.46 -15.65 13.09
CA LEU A 248 -9.39 -15.44 14.19
C LEU A 248 -10.50 -16.50 14.21
N PRO A 249 -11.18 -16.73 15.35
CA PRO A 249 -12.25 -17.71 15.46
C PRO A 249 -13.42 -17.46 14.48
N THR A 250 -13.99 -18.53 13.95
CA THR A 250 -15.03 -18.50 12.91
C THR A 250 -16.37 -19.05 13.43
N GLY A 251 -17.43 -18.95 12.61
CA GLY A 251 -18.78 -19.43 12.93
C GLY A 251 -19.63 -18.49 13.80
N GLN A 252 -19.04 -17.37 14.24
CA GLN A 252 -19.72 -16.35 15.03
C GLN A 252 -20.65 -15.51 14.14
N THR A 253 -21.79 -15.12 14.68
CA THR A 253 -22.73 -14.22 14.01
C THR A 253 -22.48 -12.77 14.43
N PHE A 254 -22.61 -11.85 13.48
CA PHE A 254 -22.61 -10.42 13.71
C PHE A 254 -23.84 -9.77 13.05
N HIS A 255 -24.19 -8.59 13.53
CA HIS A 255 -25.28 -7.77 13.02
C HIS A 255 -24.80 -6.36 12.68
N HIS A 256 -25.36 -5.79 11.62
CA HIS A 256 -25.16 -4.40 11.24
C HIS A 256 -26.39 -3.87 10.49
N GLY A 257 -27.33 -3.24 11.21
CA GLY A 257 -28.59 -2.81 10.62
C GLY A 257 -29.37 -4.00 10.03
N PRO A 258 -29.77 -3.97 8.74
CA PRO A 258 -30.47 -5.07 8.09
C PRO A 258 -29.55 -6.24 7.71
N LEU A 259 -28.23 -6.10 7.84
CA LEU A 259 -27.25 -7.14 7.53
C LEU A 259 -27.06 -8.05 8.75
N THR A 260 -27.22 -9.35 8.54
CA THR A 260 -26.75 -10.39 9.46
C THR A 260 -25.72 -11.25 8.75
N GLY A 261 -24.56 -11.44 9.37
CA GLY A 261 -23.47 -12.22 8.81
C GLY A 261 -22.97 -13.30 9.76
N THR A 262 -22.50 -14.42 9.21
CA THR A 262 -21.80 -15.49 9.93
C THR A 262 -20.39 -15.58 9.39
N VAL A 263 -19.41 -15.34 10.26
CA VAL A 263 -17.98 -15.34 9.90
C VAL A 263 -17.58 -16.72 9.39
N GLU A 264 -17.07 -16.78 8.16
CA GLU A 264 -16.49 -18.00 7.59
C GLU A 264 -14.97 -18.01 7.76
N GLU A 265 -14.32 -16.87 7.59
CA GLU A 265 -12.89 -16.74 7.76
C GLU A 265 -12.46 -15.31 8.10
N ILE A 266 -11.47 -15.16 8.98
CA ILE A 266 -10.75 -13.92 9.20
C ILE A 266 -9.26 -14.24 9.26
N ARG A 267 -8.47 -13.61 8.39
CA ARG A 267 -7.01 -13.63 8.44
C ARG A 267 -6.50 -12.20 8.52
N LEU A 268 -5.65 -11.95 9.49
CA LEU A 268 -4.94 -10.69 9.65
C LEU A 268 -3.46 -10.92 9.39
N SER A 269 -2.85 -10.06 8.59
CA SER A 269 -1.41 -9.88 8.56
C SER A 269 -1.08 -8.46 9.00
N PRO A 270 0.20 -8.14 9.26
CA PRO A 270 0.56 -6.77 9.57
C PRO A 270 0.36 -5.76 8.43
N ILE A 271 0.06 -6.22 7.21
CA ILE A 271 -0.12 -5.36 6.03
C ILE A 271 -1.43 -5.63 5.28
N SER A 272 -2.23 -6.61 5.69
CA SER A 272 -3.46 -6.97 4.98
C SER A 272 -4.52 -7.58 5.87
N ILE A 273 -5.75 -7.56 5.36
CA ILE A 273 -6.89 -8.29 5.92
C ILE A 273 -7.54 -9.15 4.85
N TYR A 274 -8.01 -10.31 5.27
CA TYR A 274 -8.98 -11.12 4.56
C TYR A 274 -10.14 -11.45 5.50
N LEU A 275 -11.36 -11.19 5.06
CA LEU A 275 -12.59 -11.48 5.77
C LEU A 275 -13.57 -12.12 4.79
N SER A 276 -14.11 -13.27 5.13
CA SER A 276 -15.26 -13.85 4.42
C SER A 276 -16.37 -14.17 5.41
N PHE A 277 -17.60 -13.88 5.01
CA PHE A 277 -18.78 -14.22 5.79
C PHE A 277 -19.97 -14.53 4.90
N ARG A 278 -20.79 -15.47 5.36
CA ARG A 278 -22.10 -15.71 4.78
C ARG A 278 -23.07 -14.65 5.29
N TYR A 279 -23.89 -14.08 4.42
CA TYR A 279 -24.79 -13.01 4.80
C TYR A 279 -26.23 -13.22 4.36
N THR A 280 -27.12 -12.56 5.08
CA THR A 280 -28.52 -12.33 4.71
C THR A 280 -28.89 -10.88 5.00
N PHE A 281 -29.77 -10.32 4.18
CA PHE A 281 -30.38 -9.02 4.44
C PHE A 281 -31.85 -9.19 4.81
N GLU A 282 -32.29 -8.42 5.80
CA GLU A 282 -33.71 -8.23 6.06
C GLU A 282 -34.31 -7.34 4.95
N GLU A 283 -34.82 -7.96 3.88
CA GLU A 283 -35.24 -7.25 2.67
C GLU A 283 -36.37 -6.25 2.91
N GLU A 284 -37.28 -6.50 3.86
CA GLU A 284 -38.34 -5.54 4.18
C GLU A 284 -37.78 -4.23 4.73
N THR A 285 -36.84 -4.32 5.67
CA THR A 285 -36.14 -3.16 6.23
C THR A 285 -35.30 -2.44 5.17
N LEU A 286 -34.61 -3.19 4.30
CA LEU A 286 -33.83 -2.60 3.20
C LEU A 286 -34.73 -1.89 2.17
N ALA A 287 -35.85 -2.51 1.80
CA ALA A 287 -36.78 -2.00 0.80
C ALA A 287 -37.65 -0.84 1.28
N ALA A 288 -37.74 -0.59 2.60
CA ALA A 288 -38.51 0.51 3.16
C ALA A 288 -38.03 1.89 2.69
N GLY A 289 -36.76 2.01 2.27
CA GLY A 289 -36.18 3.24 1.72
C GLY A 289 -36.38 3.43 0.21
N TYR A 290 -36.98 2.47 -0.50
CA TYR A 290 -37.17 2.57 -1.95
C TYR A 290 -38.34 3.50 -2.29
N ASP A 291 -38.03 4.58 -3.00
CA ASP A 291 -39.02 5.47 -3.59
C ASP A 291 -38.85 5.52 -5.13
N PRO A 292 -39.81 4.98 -5.92
CA PRO A 292 -39.73 4.99 -7.38
C PRO A 292 -39.80 6.42 -7.97
N GLY A 293 -40.19 7.43 -7.18
CA GLY A 293 -40.14 8.83 -7.60
C GLY A 293 -38.78 9.51 -7.38
N ALA A 294 -37.88 8.89 -6.60
CA ALA A 294 -36.58 9.46 -6.23
C ALA A 294 -35.38 8.84 -6.96
N THR A 295 -35.59 7.77 -7.74
CA THR A 295 -34.55 7.09 -8.52
C THR A 295 -35.08 6.57 -9.85
N GLU A 296 -34.23 6.51 -10.87
CA GLU A 296 -34.52 5.89 -12.16
C GLU A 296 -34.20 4.37 -12.15
N LEU A 297 -33.59 3.86 -11.09
CA LEU A 297 -33.25 2.45 -10.95
C LEU A 297 -34.50 1.60 -10.69
N SER A 298 -34.50 0.37 -11.20
CA SER A 298 -35.48 -0.63 -10.76
C SER A 298 -35.30 -0.91 -9.26
N LYS A 299 -36.35 -1.43 -8.61
CA LYS A 299 -36.27 -1.80 -7.19
C LYS A 299 -35.14 -2.80 -6.93
N GLU A 300 -34.97 -3.78 -7.82
CA GLU A 300 -33.92 -4.79 -7.71
C GLU A 300 -32.52 -4.17 -7.86
N ALA A 301 -32.32 -3.32 -8.87
CA ALA A 301 -31.04 -2.63 -9.07
C ALA A 301 -30.70 -1.73 -7.88
N TRP A 302 -31.68 -0.95 -7.41
CA TRP A 302 -31.52 -0.10 -6.23
C TRP A 302 -31.17 -0.91 -4.98
N LEU A 303 -31.84 -2.04 -4.74
CA LEU A 303 -31.53 -2.92 -3.59
C LEU A 303 -30.10 -3.45 -3.64
N GLU A 304 -29.59 -3.83 -4.82
CA GLU A 304 -28.20 -4.25 -4.97
C GLU A 304 -27.21 -3.11 -4.71
N GLU A 305 -27.54 -1.87 -5.09
CA GLU A 305 -26.74 -0.70 -4.68
C GLU A 305 -26.76 -0.50 -3.17
N GLN A 306 -27.92 -0.59 -2.54
CA GLN A 306 -28.02 -0.45 -1.09
C GLN A 306 -27.24 -1.53 -0.34
N LYS A 307 -27.27 -2.79 -0.80
CA LYS A 307 -26.47 -3.87 -0.22
C LYS A 307 -24.97 -3.53 -0.27
N ARG A 308 -24.49 -3.01 -1.40
CA ARG A 308 -23.11 -2.57 -1.55
C ARG A 308 -22.75 -1.43 -0.60
N GLU A 309 -23.63 -0.45 -0.43
CA GLU A 309 -23.44 0.63 0.56
C GLU A 309 -23.35 0.10 2.00
N TRP A 310 -24.18 -0.88 2.37
CA TRP A 310 -24.10 -1.52 3.68
C TRP A 310 -22.78 -2.27 3.91
N PHE A 311 -22.24 -2.91 2.86
CA PHE A 311 -20.91 -3.51 2.96
C PHE A 311 -19.80 -2.47 3.07
N SER A 312 -19.87 -1.37 2.30
CA SER A 312 -18.90 -0.28 2.35
C SER A 312 -18.86 0.42 3.72
N ASN A 313 -19.98 0.46 4.44
CA ASN A 313 -20.10 1.09 5.75
C ASN A 313 -20.03 0.12 6.93
N LEU A 314 -19.70 -1.16 6.67
CA LEU A 314 -19.59 -2.18 7.70
C LEU A 314 -18.49 -1.78 8.73
N PRO A 315 -18.82 -1.65 10.03
CA PRO A 315 -17.81 -1.31 11.02
C PRO A 315 -16.79 -2.43 11.15
N LEU A 316 -15.54 -2.11 10.80
CA LEU A 316 -14.41 -3.04 10.78
C LEU A 316 -13.19 -2.32 11.34
N TYR A 317 -12.80 -2.64 12.56
CA TYR A 317 -11.72 -1.96 13.27
C TYR A 317 -11.09 -2.85 14.33
N VAL A 318 -9.94 -2.41 14.84
CA VAL A 318 -9.29 -3.03 16.00
C VAL A 318 -9.18 -2.04 17.15
N THR A 319 -9.08 -2.57 18.36
CA THR A 319 -8.84 -1.79 19.58
C THR A 319 -7.53 -2.22 20.24
N PHE A 320 -6.77 -1.24 20.72
CA PHE A 320 -5.54 -1.43 21.46
C PHE A 320 -5.80 -1.43 22.98
N PRO A 321 -4.89 -1.96 23.81
CA PRO A 321 -5.05 -2.00 25.27
C PRO A 321 -5.29 -0.64 25.94
N ASP A 322 -4.87 0.46 25.31
CA ASP A 322 -5.09 1.83 25.80
C ASP A 322 -6.47 2.41 25.44
N GLY A 323 -7.30 1.63 24.74
CA GLY A 323 -8.64 2.01 24.28
C GLY A 323 -8.65 2.80 22.97
N THR A 324 -7.50 3.06 22.35
CA THR A 324 -7.45 3.63 21.00
C THR A 324 -7.90 2.61 19.95
N THR A 325 -8.35 3.10 18.80
CA THR A 325 -8.87 2.26 17.71
C THR A 325 -8.20 2.58 16.39
N GLN A 326 -8.01 1.57 15.56
CA GLN A 326 -7.63 1.73 14.15
C GLN A 326 -8.75 1.17 13.28
N ASP A 327 -9.35 2.06 12.47
CA ASP A 327 -10.39 1.72 11.51
C ASP A 327 -9.75 1.03 10.31
N ILE A 328 -10.01 -0.27 10.15
CA ILE A 328 -9.44 -1.07 9.07
C ILE A 328 -10.16 -0.78 7.75
N GLN A 329 -11.47 -0.53 7.78
CA GLN A 329 -12.26 -0.23 6.58
C GLN A 329 -11.74 1.02 5.86
N GLN A 330 -11.36 2.05 6.62
CA GLN A 330 -10.81 3.30 6.06
C GLN A 330 -9.30 3.22 5.78
N ASP A 331 -8.60 2.33 6.46
CA ASP A 331 -7.15 2.15 6.35
C ASP A 331 -6.75 1.15 5.27
N THR A 332 -7.54 0.99 4.22
CA THR A 332 -7.24 0.08 3.10
C THR A 332 -7.18 0.82 1.78
N VAL A 333 -6.14 0.58 0.97
CA VAL A 333 -5.97 1.25 -0.35
C VAL A 333 -6.87 0.62 -1.40
N ASP A 334 -6.90 -0.72 -1.43
CA ASP A 334 -7.63 -1.52 -2.42
C ASP A 334 -8.51 -2.55 -1.71
N LEU A 335 -9.46 -2.07 -0.90
CA LEU A 335 -10.41 -2.96 -0.25
C LEU A 335 -11.40 -3.51 -1.28
N GLY A 336 -11.05 -4.66 -1.83
CA GLY A 336 -11.86 -5.38 -2.78
C GLY A 336 -12.93 -6.18 -2.07
N GLY A 337 -14.19 -5.80 -2.27
CA GLY A 337 -15.35 -6.53 -1.81
C GLY A 337 -16.09 -7.19 -2.97
N PHE A 338 -16.35 -8.49 -2.90
CA PHE A 338 -17.22 -9.16 -3.88
C PHE A 338 -18.12 -10.20 -3.23
N SER A 339 -19.32 -10.34 -3.80
CA SER A 339 -20.28 -11.36 -3.40
C SER A 339 -20.25 -12.53 -4.39
N GLN A 340 -20.24 -13.76 -3.86
CA GLN A 340 -20.53 -14.97 -4.61
C GLN A 340 -21.71 -15.69 -3.95
N GLY A 341 -22.91 -15.52 -4.53
CA GLY A 341 -24.13 -16.03 -3.92
C GLY A 341 -24.43 -15.33 -2.58
N SER A 342 -24.45 -16.09 -1.48
CA SER A 342 -24.67 -15.56 -0.12
C SER A 342 -23.38 -15.36 0.67
N VAL A 343 -22.21 -15.44 0.03
CA VAL A 343 -20.92 -15.18 0.68
C VAL A 343 -20.38 -13.85 0.20
N TYR A 344 -19.99 -13.00 1.13
CA TYR A 344 -19.25 -11.77 0.86
C TYR A 344 -17.81 -11.99 1.28
N THR A 345 -16.88 -11.64 0.39
CA THR A 345 -15.44 -11.66 0.67
C THR A 345 -14.91 -10.24 0.56
N LEU A 346 -14.11 -9.87 1.55
CA LEU A 346 -13.41 -8.62 1.69
C LEU A 346 -11.92 -8.93 1.82
N SER A 347 -11.10 -8.33 0.98
CA SER A 347 -9.65 -8.47 1.06
C SER A 347 -8.98 -7.18 0.61
N GLY A 348 -7.88 -6.82 1.27
CA GLY A 348 -7.12 -5.63 0.86
C GLY A 348 -5.85 -5.43 1.65
N ALA A 349 -4.93 -4.66 1.06
CA ALA A 349 -3.74 -4.16 1.73
C ALA A 349 -4.06 -2.92 2.57
N LEU A 350 -3.41 -2.81 3.73
CA LEU A 350 -3.56 -1.71 4.67
C LEU A 350 -2.68 -0.51 4.26
N GLN A 351 -3.13 0.71 4.52
CA GLN A 351 -2.34 1.95 4.38
C GLN A 351 -1.48 2.22 5.61
N THR A 352 -1.72 1.55 6.73
CA THR A 352 -0.80 1.54 7.86
C THR A 352 -0.48 0.12 8.30
N VAL A 353 0.69 -0.04 8.93
CA VAL A 353 1.09 -1.34 9.47
C VAL A 353 0.28 -1.66 10.72
N LEU A 354 -0.18 -2.90 10.81
CA LEU A 354 -0.99 -3.41 11.92
C LEU A 354 -0.11 -4.24 12.88
N PRO A 355 0.26 -3.73 14.07
CA PRO A 355 1.08 -4.47 15.02
C PRO A 355 0.22 -5.49 15.77
N LEU A 356 0.07 -6.69 15.21
CA LEU A 356 -0.83 -7.74 15.69
C LEU A 356 -0.65 -8.05 17.18
N ASP A 357 0.59 -8.12 17.68
CA ASP A 357 0.92 -8.40 19.09
C ASP A 357 0.51 -7.28 20.06
N SER A 358 0.07 -6.14 19.55
CA SER A 358 -0.36 -4.99 20.35
C SER A 358 -1.88 -4.80 20.33
N ILE A 359 -2.63 -5.64 19.62
CA ILE A 359 -4.08 -5.50 19.48
C ILE A 359 -4.78 -6.31 20.58
N ALA A 360 -5.75 -5.68 21.24
CA ALA A 360 -6.57 -6.33 22.25
C ALA A 360 -7.77 -7.06 21.62
N SER A 361 -8.43 -6.44 20.65
CA SER A 361 -9.63 -7.01 20.02
C SER A 361 -9.85 -6.55 18.59
N PHE A 362 -10.50 -7.41 17.82
CA PHE A 362 -11.01 -7.16 16.48
C PHE A 362 -12.54 -7.01 16.54
N HIS A 363 -13.07 -6.08 15.75
CA HIS A 363 -14.49 -5.74 15.73
C HIS A 363 -15.07 -5.82 14.32
N LEU A 364 -16.25 -6.43 14.20
CA LEU A 364 -17.01 -6.57 12.96
C LEU A 364 -18.50 -6.38 13.25
N GLY A 365 -19.07 -5.26 12.84
CA GLY A 365 -20.43 -4.89 13.23
C GLY A 365 -20.55 -4.77 14.76
N ASP A 366 -21.41 -5.58 15.37
CA ASP A 366 -21.54 -5.71 16.83
C ASP A 366 -20.68 -6.83 17.45
N LEU A 367 -20.01 -7.64 16.63
CA LEU A 367 -19.15 -8.72 17.09
C LEU A 367 -17.80 -8.17 17.58
N THR A 368 -17.34 -8.68 18.73
CA THR A 368 -16.01 -8.41 19.28
C THR A 368 -15.29 -9.72 19.49
N ILE A 369 -14.11 -9.86 18.90
CA ILE A 369 -13.24 -11.03 19.01
C ILE A 369 -11.97 -10.60 19.76
N PRO A 370 -11.69 -11.15 20.96
CA PRO A 370 -10.42 -10.89 21.63
C PRO A 370 -9.28 -11.53 20.82
N LEU A 371 -8.17 -10.82 20.69
CA LEU A 371 -6.95 -11.41 20.13
C LEU A 371 -6.20 -12.17 21.23
N PRO A 372 -5.52 -13.28 20.89
CA PRO A 372 -4.72 -14.03 21.85
C PRO A 372 -3.55 -13.17 22.36
N ASP A 373 -3.27 -13.30 23.67
CA ASP A 373 -2.12 -12.68 24.34
C ASP A 373 -0.76 -13.20 23.84
#